data_AF-A0A845YA09-F1
#
_entry.id   AF-A0A845YA09-F1
#
_cell.length_a   1.000
_cell.length_b   1.000
_cell.length_c   1.000
_cell.angle_alpha   90.00
_cell.angle_beta   90.00
_cell.angle_gamma   90.00
#
_symmetry.space_group_name_H-M   'P 1'
#
loop_
_entity.id
_entity.type
_entity.pdbx_description
1 polymer ?
#
loop_
_entity_poly.entity_id
_entity_poly.type
_entity_poly.pdbx_seq_one_letter_code
_entity_poly.pdbx_strand_id
1 'polypeptide(L)'
;MKKNYFLVTLALLTCTVTSQQVLADEVWTTEEYNVVYHEDRNNTAIWHYGQDGVIFIDGLAGVYTDRGSYSGYWVQDSSSMGCDTYREGADGKPTYHWGRFEITFIDPDFPSRWQADISRCDGDPFVTLNGTPVTQ
;
A
#
# COMPACT_ATOMS: atom_id res chain seq x y z
N MET A 1 -31.08 65.12 10.51
CA MET A 1 -30.55 63.92 9.84
C MET A 1 -29.11 63.71 10.28
N LYS A 2 -28.78 62.65 11.03
CA LYS A 2 -27.41 62.15 11.22
C LYS A 2 -27.49 60.69 11.69
N LYS A 3 -26.76 59.83 10.99
CA LYS A 3 -26.92 58.37 10.87
C LYS A 3 -26.39 57.60 12.10
N ASN A 4 -27.13 56.57 12.49
CA ASN A 4 -26.68 55.46 13.34
C ASN A 4 -25.60 54.66 12.62
N TYR A 5 -24.56 54.24 13.36
CA TYR A 5 -23.65 53.18 12.95
C TYR A 5 -23.54 52.16 14.08
N PHE A 6 -24.34 51.11 13.98
CA PHE A 6 -24.23 49.91 14.81
C PHE A 6 -23.21 49.00 14.11
N LEU A 7 -22.02 48.87 14.70
CA LEU A 7 -20.97 47.98 14.21
C LEU A 7 -21.30 46.55 14.65
N VAL A 8 -21.69 45.71 13.70
CA VAL A 8 -21.82 44.25 13.88
C VAL A 8 -20.47 43.63 13.50
N THR A 9 -19.74 43.13 14.49
CA THR A 9 -18.51 42.34 14.29
C THR A 9 -18.87 40.90 13.97
N LEU A 10 -18.62 40.48 12.72
CA LEU A 10 -18.78 39.11 12.26
C LEU A 10 -17.49 38.34 12.56
N ALA A 11 -17.53 37.41 13.52
CA ALA A 11 -16.41 36.53 13.81
C ALA A 11 -16.35 35.40 12.76
N LEU A 12 -15.35 35.44 11.86
CA LEU A 12 -15.04 34.32 10.98
C LEU A 12 -14.35 33.22 11.80
N LEU A 13 -15.03 32.10 12.00
CA LEU A 13 -14.46 30.87 12.55
C LEU A 13 -13.70 30.17 11.42
N THR A 14 -12.38 30.35 11.35
CA THR A 14 -11.52 29.63 10.42
C THR A 14 -11.33 28.20 10.90
N CYS A 15 -12.10 27.25 10.33
CA CYS A 15 -11.85 25.82 10.48
C CYS A 15 -10.56 25.47 9.74
N THR A 16 -9.43 25.44 10.45
CA THR A 16 -8.19 24.86 9.92
C THR A 16 -8.37 23.35 9.86
N VAL A 17 -8.72 22.85 8.67
CA VAL A 17 -8.67 21.41 8.39
C VAL A 17 -7.20 21.03 8.37
N THR A 18 -6.70 20.53 9.50
CA THR A 18 -5.40 19.87 9.55
C THR A 18 -5.53 18.58 8.74
N SER A 19 -4.94 18.55 7.55
CA SER A 19 -4.72 17.32 6.80
C SER A 19 -3.84 16.42 7.67
N GLN A 20 -4.45 15.47 8.38
CA GLN A 20 -3.69 14.38 8.98
C GLN A 20 -3.09 13.62 7.81
N GLN A 21 -1.77 13.70 7.64
CA GLN A 21 -1.06 12.70 6.86
C GLN A 21 -1.30 11.40 7.59
N VAL A 22 -2.19 10.56 7.06
CA VAL A 22 -2.29 9.17 7.48
C VAL A 22 -0.90 8.61 7.19
N LEU A 23 -0.13 8.40 8.25
CA LEU A 23 1.10 7.64 8.12
C LEU A 23 0.69 6.28 7.57
N ALA A 24 1.50 5.68 6.70
CA ALA A 24 1.33 4.27 6.41
C ALA A 24 1.37 3.52 7.75
N ASP A 25 0.20 3.12 8.24
CA ASP A 25 0.04 2.58 9.59
C ASP A 25 0.72 1.21 9.72
N GLU A 26 1.16 0.63 8.62
CA GLU A 26 1.88 -0.63 8.57
C GLU A 26 3.14 -0.53 7.70
N VAL A 27 4.28 -0.77 8.36
CA VAL A 27 5.59 -0.92 7.73
C VAL A 27 6.18 -2.22 8.22
N TRP A 28 6.74 -3.00 7.30
CA TRP A 28 7.43 -4.25 7.59
C TRP A 28 8.85 -4.21 7.07
N THR A 29 9.73 -4.92 7.76
CA THR A 29 11.05 -5.26 7.24
C THR A 29 11.06 -6.73 6.84
N THR A 30 11.67 -7.02 5.69
CA THR A 30 11.94 -8.37 5.19
C THR A 30 13.45 -8.62 5.15
N GLU A 31 13.84 -9.81 4.68
CA GLU A 31 15.22 -10.19 4.43
C GLU A 31 15.90 -9.32 3.34
N GLU A 32 15.11 -8.68 2.46
CA GLU A 32 15.63 -7.93 1.31
C GLU A 32 15.36 -6.42 1.39
N TYR A 33 14.21 -6.00 1.91
CA TYR A 33 13.78 -4.59 1.87
C TYR A 33 12.67 -4.28 2.89
N ASN A 34 12.36 -2.99 3.03
CA ASN A 34 11.14 -2.57 3.70
C ASN A 34 9.95 -2.64 2.74
N VAL A 35 8.79 -2.98 3.31
CA VAL A 35 7.49 -2.98 2.65
C VAL A 35 6.57 -2.04 3.42
N VAL A 36 5.82 -1.21 2.72
CA VAL A 36 4.98 -0.15 3.29
C VAL A 36 3.59 -0.28 2.71
N TYR A 37 2.57 -0.36 3.56
CA TYR A 37 1.18 -0.25 3.13
C TYR A 37 0.93 1.18 2.66
N HIS A 38 0.67 1.41 1.38
CA HIS A 38 0.57 2.76 0.82
C HIS A 38 -0.86 3.28 0.83
N GLU A 39 -1.77 2.59 0.15
CA GLU A 39 -3.17 3.00 0.01
C GLU A 39 -4.06 1.83 -0.38
N ASP A 40 -5.37 2.09 -0.36
CA ASP A 40 -6.39 1.19 -0.88
C ASP A 40 -7.01 1.74 -2.16
N ARG A 41 -7.16 0.87 -3.16
CA ARG A 41 -7.85 1.17 -4.39
C ARG A 41 -8.92 0.13 -4.69
N ASN A 42 -10.17 0.51 -4.49
CA ASN A 42 -11.32 -0.40 -4.53
C ASN A 42 -11.14 -1.55 -3.53
N ASN A 43 -10.94 -2.77 -4.02
CA ASN A 43 -10.74 -3.97 -3.22
C ASN A 43 -9.27 -4.41 -3.17
N THR A 44 -8.35 -3.61 -3.73
CA THR A 44 -6.93 -3.95 -3.85
C THR A 44 -6.11 -3.06 -2.93
N ALA A 45 -5.34 -3.67 -2.03
CA ALA A 45 -4.35 -2.96 -1.24
C ALA A 45 -3.09 -2.75 -2.08
N ILE A 46 -2.51 -1.55 -2.01
CA ILE A 46 -1.32 -1.16 -2.74
C ILE A 46 -0.19 -0.98 -1.74
N TRP A 47 0.88 -1.77 -1.88
CA TRP A 47 2.07 -1.70 -1.04
C TRP A 47 3.27 -1.25 -1.85
N HIS A 48 4.15 -0.47 -1.24
CA HIS A 48 5.45 -0.12 -1.82
C HIS A 48 6.55 -0.97 -1.20
N TYR A 49 7.54 -1.34 -1.99
CA TYR A 49 8.72 -2.05 -1.52
C TYR A 49 9.99 -1.61 -2.24
N GLY A 50 11.14 -1.76 -1.58
CA GLY A 50 12.41 -1.34 -2.17
C GLY A 50 12.42 0.14 -2.53
N GLN A 51 13.02 0.50 -3.68
CA GLN A 51 13.07 1.89 -4.15
C GLN A 51 11.88 2.28 -5.04
N ASP A 52 11.41 1.36 -5.87
CA ASP A 52 10.47 1.61 -6.97
C ASP A 52 9.45 0.49 -7.17
N GLY A 53 9.40 -0.48 -6.26
CA GLY A 53 8.51 -1.63 -6.36
C GLY A 53 7.12 -1.36 -5.83
N VAL A 54 6.11 -1.90 -6.51
CA VAL A 54 4.70 -1.85 -6.07
C VAL A 54 4.11 -3.25 -6.04
N ILE A 55 3.33 -3.57 -5.01
CA ILE A 55 2.59 -4.83 -4.89
C ILE A 55 1.10 -4.48 -4.83
N PHE A 56 0.31 -5.16 -5.66
CA PHE A 56 -1.14 -5.08 -5.68
C PHE A 56 -1.70 -6.37 -5.08
N ILE A 57 -2.48 -6.28 -4.01
CA ILE A 57 -3.01 -7.44 -3.28
C ILE A 57 -4.54 -7.38 -3.29
N ASP A 58 -5.17 -8.33 -3.99
CA ASP A 58 -6.61 -8.35 -4.16
C ASP A 58 -7.32 -8.89 -2.92
N GLY A 59 -8.38 -8.20 -2.49
CA GLY A 59 -9.21 -8.58 -1.34
C GLY A 59 -8.68 -8.11 0.01
N LEU A 60 -7.51 -7.49 0.07
CA LEU A 60 -6.89 -7.04 1.32
C LEU A 60 -7.33 -5.61 1.73
N ALA A 61 -7.83 -4.81 0.79
CA ALA A 61 -8.19 -3.43 1.06
C ALA A 61 -9.22 -3.30 2.19
N GLY A 62 -8.96 -2.42 3.16
CA GLY A 62 -9.80 -2.20 4.32
C GLY A 62 -9.90 -3.37 5.31
N VAL A 63 -9.14 -4.46 5.13
CA VAL A 63 -9.13 -5.61 6.05
C VAL A 63 -7.98 -5.49 7.05
N TYR A 64 -8.30 -5.13 8.29
CA TYR A 64 -7.32 -4.92 9.36
C TYR A 64 -7.34 -5.99 10.46
N THR A 65 -8.36 -6.85 10.47
CA THR A 65 -8.53 -7.94 11.45
C THR A 65 -8.82 -9.24 10.73
N ASP A 66 -8.51 -10.37 11.38
CA ASP A 66 -8.77 -11.72 10.85
C ASP A 66 -8.23 -11.94 9.42
N ARG A 67 -7.05 -11.35 9.13
CA ARG A 67 -6.41 -11.47 7.82
C ARG A 67 -5.97 -12.92 7.58
N GLY A 68 -6.33 -13.44 6.41
CA GLY A 68 -5.99 -14.79 5.98
C GLY A 68 -4.90 -14.79 4.90
N SER A 69 -5.16 -15.55 3.83
CA SER A 69 -4.32 -15.60 2.65
C SER A 69 -4.92 -14.79 1.50
N TYR A 70 -4.07 -14.13 0.74
CA TYR A 70 -4.45 -13.31 -0.41
C TYR A 70 -3.47 -13.53 -1.56
N SER A 71 -3.95 -13.22 -2.76
CA SER A 71 -3.14 -13.27 -3.98
C SER A 71 -2.96 -11.87 -4.54
N GLY A 72 -1.85 -11.68 -5.22
CA GLY A 72 -1.48 -10.40 -5.78
C GLY A 72 -0.37 -10.52 -6.81
N TYR A 73 0.17 -9.37 -7.20
CA TYR A 73 1.34 -9.31 -8.06
C TYR A 73 2.22 -8.12 -7.69
N TRP A 74 3.53 -8.32 -7.82
CA TRP A 74 4.51 -7.24 -7.74
C TRP A 74 4.83 -6.72 -9.14
N VAL A 75 5.22 -5.45 -9.22
CA VAL A 75 5.73 -4.79 -10.41
C VAL A 75 6.93 -3.92 -10.08
N GLN A 76 7.80 -3.72 -11.09
CA GLN A 76 8.89 -2.74 -11.06
C GLN A 76 8.99 -2.03 -12.40
N ASP A 77 9.63 -0.87 -12.41
CA ASP A 77 9.86 -0.08 -13.63
C ASP A 77 10.81 -0.79 -14.60
N SER A 78 11.76 -1.57 -14.07
CA SER A 78 12.67 -2.35 -14.88
C SER A 78 13.06 -3.66 -14.22
N SER A 79 13.26 -4.69 -15.05
CA SER A 79 13.84 -5.97 -14.62
C SER A 79 14.67 -6.56 -15.75
N SER A 80 15.64 -7.42 -15.42
CA SER A 80 16.49 -8.09 -16.40
C SER A 80 15.73 -9.04 -17.34
N MET A 81 14.46 -9.35 -17.01
CA MET A 81 13.59 -10.21 -17.79
C MET A 81 12.16 -9.66 -17.78
N GLY A 82 11.52 -9.63 -18.95
CA GLY A 82 10.11 -9.30 -19.10
C GLY A 82 9.25 -10.56 -19.28
N CYS A 83 8.00 -10.47 -18.87
CA CYS A 83 6.96 -11.47 -19.08
C CYS A 83 6.34 -11.33 -20.47
N ASP A 84 5.68 -12.39 -20.95
CA ASP A 84 4.93 -12.35 -22.22
C ASP A 84 3.61 -11.58 -22.12
N THR A 85 3.09 -11.42 -20.90
CA THR A 85 1.86 -10.70 -20.59
C THR A 85 2.16 -9.47 -19.75
N TYR A 86 1.25 -8.49 -19.79
CA TYR A 86 1.37 -7.28 -18.99
C TYR A 86 0.45 -7.31 -17.75
N ARG A 87 0.83 -6.51 -16.77
CA ARG A 87 0.02 -6.08 -15.63
C ARG A 87 0.00 -4.56 -15.56
N GLU A 88 -0.85 -4.00 -14.72
CA GLU A 88 -0.79 -2.57 -14.41
C GLU A 88 0.48 -2.28 -13.60
N GLY A 89 1.24 -1.27 -14.02
CA GLY A 89 2.45 -0.81 -13.36
C GLY A 89 2.16 0.23 -12.27
N ALA A 90 3.22 0.65 -11.57
CA ALA A 90 3.17 1.67 -10.53
C ALA A 90 2.57 3.01 -11.02
N ASP A 91 2.74 3.33 -12.30
CA ASP A 91 2.23 4.56 -12.94
C ASP A 91 0.84 4.39 -13.57
N GLY A 92 0.18 3.26 -13.34
CA GLY A 92 -1.10 2.90 -13.95
C GLY A 92 -1.03 2.48 -15.42
N LYS A 93 0.18 2.40 -16.02
CA LYS A 93 0.37 1.94 -17.41
C LYS A 93 0.76 0.46 -17.45
N PRO A 94 0.59 -0.22 -18.59
CA PRO A 94 1.05 -1.59 -18.75
C PRO A 94 2.56 -1.75 -18.49
N THR A 95 2.94 -2.74 -17.68
CA THR A 95 4.31 -3.20 -17.50
C THR A 95 4.42 -4.71 -17.74
N TYR A 96 5.55 -5.13 -18.29
CA TYR A 96 5.91 -6.54 -18.48
C TYR A 96 6.88 -7.04 -17.40
N HIS A 97 7.22 -6.20 -16.43
CA HIS A 97 8.12 -6.56 -15.33
C HIS A 97 7.28 -6.80 -14.08
N TRP A 98 6.77 -8.03 -13.97
CA TRP A 98 5.87 -8.41 -12.89
C TRP A 98 6.05 -9.87 -12.47
N GLY A 99 5.45 -10.25 -11.34
CA GLY A 99 5.31 -11.64 -10.93
C GLY A 99 4.28 -11.82 -9.83
N ARG A 100 3.91 -13.07 -9.54
CA ARG A 100 2.91 -13.38 -8.50
C ARG A 100 3.43 -13.08 -7.10
N PHE A 101 2.52 -12.69 -6.23
CA PHE A 101 2.74 -12.45 -4.81
C PHE A 101 1.62 -13.13 -4.00
N GLU A 102 1.92 -14.27 -3.41
CA GLU A 102 0.97 -15.06 -2.62
C GLU A 102 1.30 -14.89 -1.14
N ILE A 103 0.43 -14.20 -0.40
CA ILE A 103 0.70 -13.78 0.99
C ILE A 103 -0.22 -14.49 1.97
N THR A 104 0.31 -14.84 3.15
CA THR A 104 -0.45 -15.32 4.29
C THR A 104 -0.04 -14.56 5.55
N PHE A 105 -1.02 -13.98 6.24
CA PHE A 105 -0.83 -13.36 7.55
C PHE A 105 -0.80 -14.43 8.65
N ILE A 106 0.12 -14.27 9.60
CA ILE A 106 0.49 -15.33 10.56
C ILE A 106 -0.03 -15.03 11.97
N ASP A 107 -0.14 -13.75 12.32
CA ASP A 107 -0.57 -13.32 13.66
C ASP A 107 -1.93 -12.63 13.65
N PRO A 108 -2.68 -12.71 14.75
CA PRO A 108 -3.89 -11.93 14.94
C PRO A 108 -3.61 -10.45 15.29
N ASP A 109 -2.40 -10.12 15.74
CA ASP A 109 -2.02 -8.77 16.17
C ASP A 109 -1.86 -7.82 14.97
N PHE A 110 -2.15 -6.53 15.17
CA PHE A 110 -2.01 -5.49 14.16
C PHE A 110 -0.87 -4.52 14.51
N PRO A 111 0.09 -4.24 13.59
CA PRO A 111 0.25 -4.84 12.27
C PRO A 111 0.65 -6.32 12.38
N SER A 112 0.20 -7.14 11.44
CA SER A 112 0.40 -8.59 11.50
C SER A 112 1.69 -8.98 10.80
N ARG A 113 2.43 -9.96 11.32
CA ARG A 113 3.47 -10.62 10.51
C ARG A 113 2.85 -11.36 9.33
N TRP A 114 3.62 -11.50 8.27
CA TRP A 114 3.20 -12.24 7.08
C TRP A 114 4.37 -13.00 6.46
N GLN A 115 4.02 -14.02 5.67
CA GLN A 115 4.93 -14.71 4.78
C GLN A 115 4.36 -14.63 3.36
N ALA A 116 5.22 -14.39 2.37
CA ALA A 116 4.79 -14.34 0.99
C ALA A 116 5.73 -15.10 0.06
N ASP A 117 5.15 -15.88 -0.84
CA ASP A 117 5.84 -16.54 -1.94
C ASP A 117 5.80 -15.64 -3.18
N ILE A 118 6.97 -15.42 -3.79
CA ILE A 118 7.16 -14.50 -4.89
C ILE A 118 7.63 -15.26 -6.12
N SER A 119 6.91 -15.09 -7.23
CA SER A 119 7.25 -15.68 -8.52
C SER A 119 7.73 -14.63 -9.51
N ARG A 120 8.30 -15.07 -10.62
CA ARG A 120 8.49 -14.23 -11.81
C ARG A 120 7.45 -14.62 -12.85
N CYS A 121 6.71 -13.64 -13.37
CA CYS A 121 5.56 -13.91 -14.25
C CYS A 121 4.65 -14.99 -13.63
N ASP A 122 4.17 -15.93 -14.45
CA ASP A 122 3.39 -17.10 -14.03
C ASP A 122 4.24 -18.32 -13.57
N GLY A 123 5.56 -18.14 -13.42
CA GLY A 123 6.48 -19.22 -13.04
C GLY A 123 6.37 -19.64 -11.59
N ASP A 124 7.13 -20.65 -11.19
CA ASP A 124 7.20 -21.09 -9.79
C ASP A 124 7.77 -20.01 -8.87
N PRO A 125 7.40 -20.00 -7.57
CA PRO A 125 8.04 -19.14 -6.58
C PRO A 125 9.56 -19.33 -6.57
N PHE A 126 10.30 -18.23 -6.57
CA PHE A 126 11.77 -18.24 -6.51
C PHE A 126 12.30 -17.72 -5.17
N VAL A 127 11.47 -17.02 -4.41
CA VAL A 127 11.81 -16.51 -3.08
C VAL A 127 10.57 -16.50 -2.19
N THR A 128 10.79 -16.75 -0.90
CA THR A 128 9.80 -16.56 0.16
C THR A 128 10.32 -15.45 1.06
N LEU A 129 9.51 -14.42 1.30
CA LEU A 129 9.84 -13.32 2.21
C LEU A 129 8.99 -13.37 3.47
N ASN A 130 9.57 -12.95 4.58
CA ASN A 130 8.85 -12.82 5.85
C ASN A 130 8.81 -11.35 6.27
N GLY A 131 7.61 -10.77 6.31
CA GLY A 131 7.40 -9.42 6.79
C GLY A 131 7.22 -9.37 8.31
N THR A 132 8.13 -8.67 8.99
CA THR A 132 8.00 -8.36 10.42
C THR A 132 7.66 -6.89 10.61
N PRO A 133 6.58 -6.54 11.32
CA PRO A 133 6.23 -5.16 11.60
C PRO A 133 7.38 -4.40 12.24
N VAL A 134 7.64 -3.18 11.75
CA VAL A 134 8.53 -2.24 12.41
C VAL A 134 7.74 -1.60 13.55
N THR A 135 8.07 -1.96 14.79
CA THR A 135 7.53 -1.26 15.96
C THR A 135 8.11 0.15 16.01
N GLN A 136 7.24 1.17 15.97
CA GLN A 136 7.61 2.56 16.27
C GLN A 136 7.63 2.80 17.78
#